data_AF-A0AAV5FZM2-F1
#
_entry.id   AF-A0AAV5FZM2-F1
#
_cell.length_a   1.000
_cell.length_b   1.000
_cell.length_c   1.000
_cell.angle_alpha   90.00
_cell.angle_beta   90.00
_cell.angle_gamma   90.00
#
_symmetry.space_group_name_H-M   'P 1'
#
loop_
_entity.id
_entity.type
_entity.pdbx_description
1 polymer ?
#
loop_
_entity_poly.entity_id
_entity_poly.type
_entity_poly.pdbx_seq_one_letter_code
_entity_poly.pdbx_strand_id
1 'polypeptide(L)' 'MHAPSAIRVQIDHSVVESFGARGRTCILSRVYPTKAIGDKARLYVFNNDESDVVVNHLNAYDMRSANITGSMERST' A
#
# COMPACT_ATOMS: atom_id res chain seq x y z
N MET A 1 14.96 8.18 -23.48
CA MET A 1 14.12 8.63 -22.35
C MET A 1 13.55 7.40 -21.65
N HIS A 2 13.87 7.18 -20.38
CA HIS A 2 13.28 6.09 -19.60
C HIS A 2 11.86 6.49 -19.20
N ALA A 3 10.87 5.61 -19.39
CA ALA A 3 9.50 5.89 -18.94
C ALA A 3 9.48 6.08 -17.42
N PRO A 4 8.68 7.03 -16.87
CA PRO A 4 8.55 7.19 -15.43
C PRO A 4 8.09 5.89 -14.77
N SER A 5 8.83 5.41 -13.78
CA SER A 5 8.45 4.26 -12.97
C SER A 5 7.35 4.67 -11.99
N ALA A 6 6.13 4.18 -12.20
CA ALA A 6 5.02 4.38 -11.28
C ALA A 6 4.91 3.20 -10.31
N ILE A 7 4.65 3.50 -9.05
CA ILE A 7 4.29 2.54 -8.00
C ILE A 7 2.89 2.89 -7.50
N ARG A 8 2.04 1.87 -7.35
CA ARG A 8 0.77 1.96 -6.62
C ARG A 8 0.79 0.94 -5.50
N VAL A 9 0.36 1.32 -4.30
CA VAL A 9 0.25 0.41 -3.16
C VAL A 9 -1.17 0.47 -2.62
N GLN A 10 -1.82 -0.68 -2.50
CA GLN A 10 -3.08 -0.84 -1.78
C GLN A 10 -2.78 -1.41 -0.40
N ILE A 11 -3.19 -0.69 0.64
CA ILE A 11 -2.98 -1.05 2.05
C ILE A 11 -4.34 -1.31 2.66
N ASP A 12 -4.57 -2.53 3.13
CA ASP A 12 -5.79 -2.93 3.85
C ASP A 12 -5.40 -3.71 5.10
N HIS A 13 -5.26 -2.99 6.22
CA HIS A 13 -4.88 -3.51 7.53
C HIS A 13 -3.66 -4.43 7.49
N SER A 14 -3.87 -5.74 7.39
CA SER A 14 -2.85 -6.78 7.39
C SER A 14 -2.36 -7.18 5.98
N VAL A 15 -2.89 -6.58 4.92
CA VAL A 15 -2.55 -6.89 3.53
C VAL A 15 -1.99 -5.64 2.86
N VAL A 16 -0.88 -5.82 2.13
CA VAL A 16 -0.27 -4.78 1.29
C VAL A 16 -0.04 -5.36 -0.11
N GLU A 17 -0.64 -4.75 -1.13
CA GLU A 17 -0.46 -5.14 -2.52
C GLU A 17 0.22 -4.01 -3.29
N SER A 18 1.42 -4.28 -3.82
CA SER A 18 2.27 -3.30 -4.50
C SER A 18 2.35 -3.60 -5.99
N PHE A 19 2.07 -2.59 -6.82
CA PHE A 19 2.10 -2.65 -8.27
C PHE A 19 3.21 -1.75 -8.81
N GLY A 20 4.26 -2.36 -9.34
CA GLY A 20 5.39 -1.68 -9.96
C GLY A 20 5.24 -1.54 -11.47
N ALA A 21 5.91 -0.53 -12.03
CA ALA A 21 6.05 -0.35 -13.48
C ALA A 21 4.69 -0.40 -14.23
N ARG A 22 3.67 0.24 -13.64
CA ARG A 22 2.28 0.26 -14.15
C ARG A 22 1.63 -1.13 -14.22
N GLY A 23 1.90 -1.99 -13.22
CA GLY A 23 1.27 -3.31 -13.09
C GLY A 23 2.00 -4.44 -13.81
N ARG A 24 3.18 -4.19 -14.40
CA ARG A 24 4.02 -5.28 -14.94
C ARG A 24 4.60 -6.18 -13.86
N THR A 25 4.63 -5.70 -12.62
CA THR A 25 5.06 -6.47 -11.45
C THR A 25 4.06 -6.22 -10.33
N CYS A 26 3.59 -7.31 -9.71
CA CYS A 26 2.75 -7.27 -8.52
C CYS A 26 3.42 -8.06 -7.39
N ILE A 27 3.38 -7.51 -6.18
CA ILE A 27 3.86 -8.16 -4.95
C ILE A 27 2.77 -8.04 -3.89
N LEU A 28 2.31 -9.19 -3.39
CA LEU A 28 1.38 -9.27 -2.26
C LEU A 28 2.14 -9.61 -0.98
N SER A 29 1.89 -8.88 0.10
CA SER A 29 2.46 -9.10 1.41
C SER A 29 1.39 -9.15 2.49
N ARG A 30 1.59 -10.00 3.51
CA ARG A 30 0.78 -10.02 4.73
C ARG A 30 1.63 -9.65 5.94
N VAL A 31 1.11 -8.75 6.77
CA VAL A 31 1.80 -8.20 7.94
C VAL A 31 0.85 -8.11 9.14
N TYR A 32 1.38 -8.25 10.35
CA TYR A 32 0.59 -8.23 11.60
C TYR A 32 1.25 -7.28 12.61
N PRO A 33 1.11 -5.95 12.44
CA PRO A 33 1.76 -4.97 13.28
C PRO A 33 1.13 -4.90 14.68
N THR A 34 1.93 -4.63 15.70
CA THR A 34 1.44 -4.43 17.08
C THR A 34 1.24 -2.96 17.46
N LYS A 35 1.80 -2.03 16.68
CA LYS A 35 1.77 -0.58 16.96
C LYS A 35 1.00 0.23 15.90
N ALA A 36 1.22 -0.07 14.62
CA ALA A 36 0.60 0.62 13.49
C ALA A 36 -0.76 -0.02 13.15
N ILE A 37 -1.76 0.20 14.01
CA ILE A 37 -3.13 -0.33 13.86
C ILE A 37 -4.10 0.85 13.81
N GLY A 38 -5.01 0.86 12.82
CA GLY A 38 -6.03 1.89 12.68
C GLY A 38 -5.43 3.29 12.54
N ASP A 39 -5.90 4.22 13.37
CA ASP A 39 -5.47 5.62 13.41
C ASP A 39 -3.99 5.84 13.77
N LYS A 40 -3.33 4.83 14.36
CA LYS A 40 -1.90 4.84 14.66
C LYS A 40 -1.03 4.51 13.45
N ALA A 41 -1.62 4.00 12.36
CA ALA A 41 -0.90 3.75 11.12
C ALA A 41 -0.45 5.08 10.48
N ARG A 42 0.73 5.07 9.85
CA ARG A 42 1.33 6.21 9.17
C ARG A 42 1.87 5.78 7.82
N LEU A 43 1.77 6.65 6.81
CA LEU A 43 2.34 6.46 5.48
C LEU A 43 3.53 7.40 5.30
N TYR A 44 4.61 6.88 4.75
CA TYR A 44 5.84 7.64 4.49
C TYR A 44 6.30 7.42 3.05
N VAL A 45 6.92 8.45 2.49
CA VAL A 45 7.76 8.34 1.29
C VAL A 45 9.17 8.68 1.75
N PHE A 46 10.13 7.82 1.41
CA PHE A 46 11.50 7.98 1.85
C PHE A 46 12.47 7.66 0.70
N ASN A 47 13.63 8.32 0.74
CA ASN A 47 14.82 7.98 -0.03
C ASN A 47 15.95 7.81 0.98
N ASN A 48 16.65 6.68 0.93
CA ASN A 48 17.76 6.37 1.84
C ASN A 48 19.10 6.26 1.09
N ASP A 49 19.13 6.74 -0.16
CA ASP A 49 20.32 6.79 -0.99
C ASP A 49 20.91 8.22 -0.98
N GLU A 50 22.18 8.36 -1.36
CA GLU A 50 22.88 9.66 -1.45
C GLU A 50 22.41 10.49 -2.65
N SER A 51 21.89 9.83 -3.68
CA SER A 51 21.40 10.48 -4.89
C SER A 51 19.98 11.01 -4.69
N ASP A 52 19.73 12.22 -5.18
CA ASP A 52 18.42 12.84 -5.14
C ASP A 52 17.41 12.11 -6.04
N VAL A 53 16.19 11.95 -5.52
CA VAL A 53 15.05 11.40 -6.25
C VAL A 53 13.90 12.39 -6.20
N VAL A 54 13.34 12.72 -7.37
CA VAL A 54 12.20 13.63 -7.49
C VAL A 54 10.89 12.84 -7.59
N VAL A 55 9.98 13.09 -6.66
CA VAL A 55 8.61 12.57 -6.71
C VAL A 55 7.74 13.56 -7.50
N ASN A 56 7.54 13.29 -8.79
CA ASN A 56 6.75 14.18 -9.65
C ASN A 56 5.27 14.25 -9.24
N HIS A 57 4.69 13.13 -8.81
CA HIS A 57 3.30 13.04 -8.38
C HIS A 57 3.16 12.03 -7.25
N LEU A 58 2.41 12.38 -6.21
CA LEU A 58 2.01 11.49 -5.12
C LEU A 58 0.53 11.73 -4.83
N ASN A 59 -0.27 10.68 -4.94
CA ASN A 59 -1.68 10.71 -4.57
C ASN A 59 -1.92 9.66 -3.47
N ALA A 60 -2.56 10.07 -2.39
CA ALA A 60 -2.99 9.19 -1.31
C ALA A 60 -4.50 9.35 -1.13
N TYR A 61 -5.21 8.23 -1.12
CA TYR A 61 -6.67 8.19 -0.97
C TYR A 61 -7.01 7.34 0.24
N ASP A 62 -7.84 7.88 1.13
CA ASP A 62 -8.46 7.07 2.18
C ASP A 62 -9.55 6.19 1.56
N MET A 63 -9.49 4.89 1.84
CA MET A 63 -10.34 3.89 1.20
C MET A 63 -11.44 3.49 2.16
N ARG A 64 -12.70 3.76 1.77
CA ARG A 64 -13.86 3.29 2.53
C ARG A 64 -13.96 1.77 2.47
N SER A 65 -14.43 1.16 3.55
CA SER A 65 -14.75 -0.25 3.58
C SER A 65 -15.78 -0.60 2.51
N ALA A 66 -15.51 -1.67 1.75
CA ALA A 66 -16.46 -2.22 0.81
C ALA A 66 -17.54 -3.03 1.55
N ASN A 67 -18.78 -3.00 1.05
CA ASN A 67 -19.81 -3.95 1.49
C ASN A 67 -19.57 -5.27 0.78
N ILE A 68 -18.87 -6.19 1.45
CA ILE A 68 -18.55 -7.52 0.91
C ILE A 68 -19.52 -8.52 1.55
N THR A 69 -20.34 -9.16 0.73
CA THR A 69 -21.21 -10.25 1.18
C THR A 69 -20.37 -11.50 1.44
N GLY A 70 -20.07 -11.76 2.71
CA GLY A 70 -19.47 -13.01 3.17
C GLY A 70 -20.00 -13.30 4.56
N SER A 71 -20.67 -14.44 4.73
CA SER A 71 -21.12 -14.91 6.04
C SER A 71 -19.93 -14.98 6.99
N MET A 72 -19.95 -14.19 8.07
CA MET A 72 -19.14 -14.50 9.24
C MET A 72 -19.69 -15.79 9.85
N GLU A 73 -19.20 -16.95 9.41
CA GLU A 73 -19.12 -18.07 10.33
C GLU A 73 -18.05 -17.72 11.35
N ARG A 74 -18.47 -17.06 12.42
CA ARG A 74 -17.70 -17.04 13.66
C ARG A 74 -17.67 -18.46 14.18
N SER A 75 -16.67 -19.23 13.77
CA SER A 75 -16.29 -20.42 14.54
C SER A 75 -15.79 -19.92 15.88
N THR A 76 -16.52 -20.31 16.92
CA THR A 76 -16.25 -20.09 18.36
C THR A 76 -14.84 -20.48 18.76
#